data_AF-A0A5C7L2J0-F1
#
_entry.id   AF-A0A5C7L2J0-F1
#
_cell.length_a   1.000
_cell.length_b   1.000
_cell.length_c   1.000
_cell.angle_alpha   90.00
_cell.angle_beta   90.00
_cell.angle_gamma   90.00
#
_symmetry.space_group_name_H-M   'P 1'
#
loop_
_entity.id
_entity.type
_entity.pdbx_description
1 polymer ?
#
loop_
_entity_poly.entity_id
_entity_poly.type
_entity_poly.pdbx_seq_one_letter_code
_entity_poly.pdbx_strand_id
1 'polypeptide(L)'
;MSHATITIHLPSHRRKTLMIEHGSAEAAQAYDRNIGDYIRFLKDGAFLQGLALTTDERDLDSAYSISASDHDAKTAAHDWLHAQPDLWNWIP
;
A
#
# COMPACT_ATOMS: atom_id res chain seq x y z
N MET A 1 6.02 5.06 19.98
CA MET A 1 6.04 5.84 18.72
C MET A 1 6.37 4.86 17.61
N SER A 2 5.74 4.94 16.43
CA SER A 2 6.10 4.02 15.34
C SER A 2 7.51 4.32 14.85
N HIS A 3 8.30 3.28 14.62
CA HIS A 3 9.69 3.43 14.16
C HIS A 3 9.76 3.69 12.65
N ALA A 4 8.68 3.39 11.92
CA ALA A 4 8.52 3.68 10.51
C ALA A 4 7.08 4.07 10.16
N THR A 5 6.96 4.85 9.10
CA THR A 5 5.70 5.27 8.46
C THR A 5 5.74 4.90 6.99
N ILE A 6 4.78 4.10 6.56
CA ILE A 6 4.52 3.75 5.16
C ILE A 6 3.49 4.75 4.62
N THR A 7 3.77 5.33 3.46
CA THR A 7 2.82 6.19 2.74
C THR A 7 2.51 5.56 1.40
N ILE A 8 1.25 5.18 1.18
CA ILE A 8 0.78 4.70 -0.13
C ILE A 8 0.32 5.90 -0.96
N HIS A 9 0.88 6.02 -2.16
CA HIS A 9 0.55 7.06 -3.13
C HIS A 9 -0.59 6.55 -4.00
N LEU A 10 -1.84 6.91 -3.68
CA LEU A 10 -3.03 6.26 -4.26
C LEU A 10 -3.10 6.33 -5.80
N PRO A 11 -2.79 7.48 -6.46
CA PRO A 11 -2.73 7.54 -7.91
C PRO A 11 -1.67 6.59 -8.52
N SER A 12 -0.47 6.55 -7.92
CA SER A 12 0.62 5.70 -8.41
C SER A 12 0.38 4.23 -8.15
N HIS A 13 -0.19 3.90 -6.98
CA HIS A 13 -0.63 2.55 -6.65
C HIS A 13 -1.66 2.08 -7.69
N ARG A 14 -2.72 2.87 -7.93
CA ARG A 14 -3.73 2.57 -8.96
C ARG A 14 -3.11 2.34 -10.33
N ARG A 15 -2.24 3.24 -10.79
CA ARG A 15 -1.57 3.11 -12.09
C ARG A 15 -0.78 1.80 -12.19
N LYS A 16 0.04 1.47 -11.19
CA LYS A 16 0.84 0.25 -11.19
C LYS A 16 0.00 -1.02 -11.09
N THR A 17 -0.98 -1.03 -10.20
CA THR A 17 -1.89 -2.16 -10.00
C THR A 17 -2.70 -2.46 -11.26
N LEU A 18 -3.14 -1.43 -12.00
CA LEU A 18 -3.85 -1.61 -13.28
C LEU A 18 -2.93 -1.99 -14.45
N MET A 19 -1.65 -1.59 -14.44
CA MET A 19 -0.69 -2.09 -15.43
C MET A 19 -0.51 -3.60 -15.35
N ILE A 20 -0.64 -4.19 -14.16
CA ILE A 20 -0.57 -5.65 -13.95
C ILE A 20 -1.79 -6.34 -14.59
N GLU A 21 -3.00 -5.79 -14.38
CA GLU A 21 -4.27 -6.35 -14.91
C GLU A 21 -4.65 -5.87 -16.32
N HIS A 22 -3.67 -5.46 -17.13
CA HIS A 22 -3.86 -4.98 -18.50
C HIS A 22 -4.80 -3.76 -18.66
N GLY A 23 -5.07 -3.02 -17.59
CA GLY A 23 -5.79 -1.74 -17.63
C GLY A 23 -7.24 -1.82 -18.12
N SER A 24 -7.92 -2.96 -17.95
CA SER A 24 -9.33 -3.11 -18.34
C SER A 24 -10.24 -2.18 -17.52
N ALA A 25 -11.41 -1.83 -18.09
CA ALA A 25 -12.39 -1.01 -17.40
C ALA A 25 -12.96 -1.74 -16.17
N GLU A 26 -13.08 -3.06 -16.26
CA GLU A 26 -13.49 -3.95 -15.19
C GLU A 26 -12.47 -3.94 -14.05
N ALA A 27 -11.17 -4.03 -14.35
CA ALA A 27 -10.11 -3.94 -13.36
C ALA A 27 -10.11 -2.55 -12.68
N ALA A 28 -10.28 -1.47 -13.44
CA ALA A 28 -10.37 -0.12 -12.89
C ALA A 28 -11.53 0.01 -11.88
N GLN A 29 -12.71 -0.50 -12.23
CA GLN A 29 -13.88 -0.49 -11.34
C GLN A 29 -13.69 -1.38 -10.11
N ALA A 30 -13.10 -2.56 -10.29
CA ALA A 30 -12.81 -3.48 -9.19
C ALA A 30 -11.80 -2.88 -8.22
N TYR A 31 -10.74 -2.24 -8.73
CA TYR A 31 -9.77 -1.52 -7.91
C TYR A 31 -10.46 -0.41 -7.11
N ASP A 32 -11.20 0.49 -7.78
CA ASP A 32 -11.80 1.67 -7.16
C ASP A 32 -12.85 1.29 -6.09
N ARG A 33 -13.51 0.13 -6.26
CA ARG A 33 -14.44 -0.42 -5.27
C ARG A 33 -13.75 -0.96 -4.02
N ASN A 34 -12.58 -1.57 -4.17
CA ASN A 34 -11.94 -2.36 -3.12
C ASN A 34 -10.79 -1.63 -2.40
N ILE A 35 -10.19 -0.60 -3.04
CA ILE A 35 -8.99 0.08 -2.51
C ILE A 35 -9.20 0.65 -1.10
N GLY A 36 -10.39 1.20 -0.80
CA GLY A 36 -10.67 1.76 0.52
C GLY A 36 -10.57 0.73 1.64
N ASP A 37 -11.16 -0.44 1.43
CA ASP A 37 -11.15 -1.53 2.40
C ASP A 37 -9.77 -2.21 2.46
N TYR A 38 -9.07 -2.31 1.34
CA TYR A 38 -7.69 -2.81 1.30
C TYR A 38 -6.75 -1.93 2.13
N ILE A 39 -6.85 -0.60 1.98
CA ILE A 39 -6.07 0.33 2.79
C ILE A 39 -6.42 0.20 4.27
N ARG A 40 -7.69 -0.03 4.64
CA ARG A 40 -8.07 -0.28 6.03
C ARG A 40 -7.43 -1.56 6.56
N PHE A 41 -7.50 -2.66 5.82
CA PHE A 41 -6.84 -3.91 6.15
C PHE A 41 -5.33 -3.70 6.40
N LEU A 42 -4.64 -3.00 5.50
CA LEU A 42 -3.22 -2.69 5.65
C LEU A 42 -2.95 -1.79 6.87
N LYS A 43 -3.79 -0.80 7.15
CA LYS A 43 -3.66 0.07 8.33
C LYS A 43 -3.77 -0.72 9.63
N ASP A 44 -4.76 -1.62 9.71
CA ASP A 44 -4.98 -2.44 10.89
C ASP A 44 -3.81 -3.41 11.10
N GLY A 45 -3.33 -4.05 10.02
CA GLY A 45 -2.15 -4.91 10.05
C GLY A 45 -0.86 -4.17 10.44
N ALA A 46 -0.64 -2.97 9.89
CA ALA A 46 0.52 -2.13 10.20
C ALA A 46 0.52 -1.73 11.68
N PHE A 47 -0.64 -1.33 12.21
CA PHE A 47 -0.79 -0.94 13.61
C PHE A 47 -0.42 -2.07 14.57
N LEU A 48 -0.81 -3.31 14.27
CA LEU A 48 -0.44 -4.49 15.07
C LEU A 48 1.07 -4.76 15.09
N GLN A 49 1.81 -4.30 14.07
CA GLN A 49 3.27 -4.40 13.98
C GLN A 49 3.99 -3.15 14.52
N GLY A 50 3.27 -2.19 15.10
CA GLY A 50 3.84 -0.93 15.58
C GLY A 50 4.30 0.01 14.44
N LEU A 51 3.81 -0.21 13.22
CA LEU A 51 4.04 0.64 12.05
C LEU A 51 2.89 1.63 11.89
N ALA A 52 3.18 2.78 11.27
CA ALA A 52 2.14 3.70 10.81
C ALA A 52 1.94 3.52 9.30
N LEU A 53 0.68 3.51 8.84
CA LEU A 53 0.35 3.52 7.42
C LEU A 53 -0.57 4.70 7.11
N THR A 54 -0.17 5.49 6.13
CA THR A 54 -0.89 6.66 5.64
C THR A 54 -1.06 6.59 4.13
N THR A 55 -1.93 7.45 3.60
CA THR A 55 -2.19 7.57 2.17
C THR A 55 -2.08 9.02 1.75
N ASP A 56 -1.68 9.25 0.52
CA ASP A 56 -1.75 10.57 -0.10
C ASP A 56 -2.15 10.47 -1.59
N GLU A 57 -2.32 11.65 -2.19
CA GLU A 57 -2.74 11.84 -3.58
C GLU A 57 -1.57 12.22 -4.50
N ARG A 58 -0.32 11.93 -4.12
CA ARG A 58 0.83 12.21 -4.98
C ARG A 58 0.89 11.18 -6.10
N ASP A 59 1.25 11.62 -7.31
CA ASP A 59 1.59 10.72 -8.41
C ASP A 59 3.11 10.71 -8.64
N LEU A 60 3.76 9.65 -8.17
CA LEU A 60 5.20 9.40 -8.20
C LEU A 60 5.53 8.12 -8.96
N ASP A 61 6.81 7.90 -9.25
CA ASP A 61 7.28 6.66 -9.86
C ASP A 61 7.12 5.44 -8.94
N SER A 62 7.10 5.64 -7.62
CA SER A 62 6.85 4.58 -6.64
C SER A 62 5.39 4.59 -6.18
N ALA A 63 4.81 3.40 -5.95
CA ALA A 63 3.47 3.28 -5.37
C ALA A 63 3.45 3.60 -3.86
N TYR A 64 4.62 3.60 -3.22
CA TYR A 64 4.74 3.91 -1.80
C TYR A 64 6.10 4.51 -1.45
N SER A 65 6.17 5.12 -0.28
CA SER A 65 7.41 5.57 0.36
C SER A 65 7.44 5.16 1.84
N ILE A 66 8.64 4.98 2.38
CA ILE A 66 8.85 4.59 3.78
C ILE A 66 9.78 5.62 4.43
N SER A 67 9.30 6.25 5.49
CA SER A 67 10.07 7.12 6.38
C SER A 67 10.32 6.40 7.69
N ALA A 68 11.57 6.27 8.12
CA ALA A 68 11.94 5.56 9.33
C ALA A 68 13.10 6.28 10.05
N SER A 69 13.24 6.04 11.35
CA SER A 69 14.34 6.59 12.16
C SER A 69 15.71 5.99 11.82
N ASP A 70 15.73 4.75 11.36
CA ASP A 70 16.92 3.96 11.11
C ASP A 70 16.69 2.94 9.97
N HIS A 71 17.78 2.30 9.55
CA HIS A 71 17.76 1.35 8.44
C HIS A 71 16.98 0.08 8.77
N ASP A 72 17.10 -0.43 9.99
CA ASP A 72 16.45 -1.68 10.40
C ASP A 72 14.93 -1.53 10.42
N ALA A 73 14.42 -0.42 10.96
CA ALA A 73 13.00 -0.09 10.93
C ALA A 73 12.47 0.10 9.50
N LYS A 74 13.29 0.68 8.61
CA LYS A 74 12.94 0.81 7.19
C LYS A 74 12.82 -0.55 6.51
N THR A 75 13.79 -1.43 6.75
CA THR A 75 13.81 -2.80 6.20
C THR A 75 12.65 -3.62 6.73
N ALA A 76 12.38 -3.58 8.03
CA ALA A 76 11.23 -4.27 8.62
C ALA A 76 9.88 -3.79 8.05
N ALA A 77 9.71 -2.48 7.85
CA ALA A 77 8.51 -1.93 7.23
C ALA A 77 8.36 -2.34 5.75
N HIS A 78 9.47 -2.41 5.03
CA HIS A 78 9.50 -2.88 3.64
C HIS A 78 9.14 -4.37 3.55
N ASP A 79 9.77 -5.22 4.37
CA ASP A 79 9.53 -6.66 4.42
C ASP A 79 8.08 -6.96 4.82
N TRP A 80 7.55 -6.24 5.81
CA TRP A 80 6.16 -6.36 6.22
C TRP A 80 5.20 -6.02 5.06
N LEU A 81 5.42 -4.91 4.35
CA LEU A 81 4.58 -4.50 3.23
C LEU A 81 4.63 -5.54 2.09
N HIS A 82 5.81 -6.08 1.80
CA HIS A 82 6.01 -7.11 0.78
C HIS A 82 5.39 -8.47 1.15
N ALA A 83 5.19 -8.76 2.44
CA ALA A 83 4.52 -9.96 2.90
C ALA A 83 2.99 -9.89 2.83
N GLN A 84 2.41 -8.72 2.57
CA GLN A 84 0.96 -8.57 2.44
C GLN A 84 0.48 -9.08 1.08
N PRO A 85 -0.74 -9.64 1.00
CA PRO A 85 -1.34 -9.93 -0.29
C PRO A 85 -1.46 -8.64 -1.10
N ASP A 86 -1.22 -8.72 -2.41
CA ASP A 86 -1.61 -7.62 -3.30
C ASP A 86 -3.13 -7.44 -3.29
N LEU A 87 -3.61 -6.32 -3.84
CA LEU A 87 -5.03 -6.01 -3.84
C LEU A 87 -5.86 -7.11 -4.53
N TRP A 88 -5.38 -7.72 -5.62
CA TRP A 88 -6.13 -8.71 -6.41
C TRP A 88 -6.28 -10.05 -5.69
N ASN A 89 -5.25 -10.46 -4.96
CA ASN A 89 -5.25 -11.66 -4.13
C ASN A 89 -5.95 -11.44 -2.78
N TRP A 90 -6.23 -10.19 -2.41
CA TRP A 90 -6.93 -9.84 -1.18
C TRP A 90 -8.44 -9.62 -1.34
N ILE A 91 -8.92 -9.24 -2.54
CA ILE A 91 -10.35 -8.95 -2.79
C ILE A 91 -11.21 -10.06 -2.16
N PRO A 92 -12.14 -9.70 -1.24
CA PRO A 92 -12.94 -10.66 -0.50
C PRO A 92 -13.98 -11.40 -1.35
#